data_AF-K1U294-F1
#
_entry.id   AF-K1U294-F1
#
_cell.length_a   1.000
_cell.length_b   1.000
_cell.length_c   1.000
_cell.angle_alpha   90.00
_cell.angle_beta   90.00
_cell.angle_gamma   90.00
#
_symmetry.space_group_name_H-M   'P 1'
#
loop_
_entity.id
_entity.type
_entity.pdbx_description
1 polymer ?
#
loop_
_entity_poly.entity_id
_entity_poly.type
_entity_poly.pdbx_seq_one_letter_code
_entity_poly.pdbx_strand_id
1 'polypeptide(L)'
;KTKTAMGKRLIRNWTECPLYDCAAIIRRQNAVDELYGNTPLREELMSLMGGIYDMERLMTRVLYNTANAKELLSLKSTLSPLPRIKEMLSGCTSSMLKSVYDNIDLLEDVYNLVNDAISEDAPFSVREGGMFGDADPVGHVLDGNAVESAFADELHRRIQHFRTTLLWRFAGTFRSLFLCHDSE
;
A
#
# COMPACT_ATOMS: atom_id res chain seq x y z
N LYS A 1 -1.29 18.95 -6.60
CA LYS A 1 -2.47 18.46 -5.83
C LYS A 1 -2.31 16.96 -5.60
N THR A 2 -2.67 16.44 -4.43
CA THR A 2 -2.54 15.01 -4.12
C THR A 2 -3.48 14.17 -4.99
N LYS A 3 -3.07 12.93 -5.29
CA LYS A 3 -3.83 11.99 -6.14
C LYS A 3 -4.57 10.93 -5.32
N THR A 4 -4.14 10.67 -4.10
CA THR A 4 -4.71 9.64 -3.22
C THR A 4 -5.39 10.25 -2.00
N ALA A 5 -6.39 9.55 -1.46
CA ALA A 5 -7.08 9.94 -0.22
C ALA A 5 -6.12 9.97 0.98
N MET A 6 -5.25 8.96 1.10
CA MET A 6 -4.22 8.89 2.13
C MET A 6 -3.25 10.08 2.05
N GLY A 7 -2.82 10.48 0.85
CA GLY A 7 -1.96 11.65 0.66
C GLY A 7 -2.65 12.96 1.06
N LYS A 8 -3.97 13.09 0.82
CA LYS A 8 -4.75 14.25 1.27
C LYS A 8 -4.78 14.34 2.80
N ARG A 9 -5.02 13.21 3.49
CA ARG A 9 -4.98 13.15 4.97
C ARG A 9 -3.60 13.52 5.49
N LEU A 10 -2.56 13.05 4.81
CA LEU A 10 -1.16 13.32 5.14
C LEU A 10 -0.81 14.81 5.14
N ILE A 11 -1.15 15.51 4.06
CA ILE A 11 -0.89 16.95 3.92
C ILE A 11 -1.70 17.77 4.93
N ARG A 12 -2.94 17.37 5.20
CA ARG A 12 -3.75 17.98 6.26
C ARG A 12 -3.05 17.85 7.62
N ASN A 13 -2.58 16.65 7.96
CA ASN A 13 -1.86 16.42 9.20
C ASN A 13 -0.58 17.27 9.29
N TRP A 14 0.18 17.44 8.20
CA TRP A 14 1.35 18.34 8.19
C TRP A 14 1.02 19.81 8.44
N THR A 15 -0.19 20.24 8.08
CA THR A 15 -0.63 21.62 8.31
C THR A 15 -1.12 21.81 9.74
N GLU A 16 -1.78 20.79 10.31
CA GLU A 16 -2.25 20.79 11.70
C GLU A 16 -1.11 20.56 12.71
N CYS A 17 -0.07 19.80 12.32
CA CYS A 17 1.09 19.48 13.13
C CYS A 17 2.39 19.82 12.39
N PRO A 18 2.83 21.09 12.41
CA PRO A 18 4.05 21.51 11.75
C PRO A 18 5.29 20.88 12.40
N LEU A 19 6.35 20.73 11.61
CA LEU A 19 7.65 20.30 12.13
C LEU A 19 8.35 21.43 12.87
N TYR A 20 9.00 21.09 13.98
CA TYR A 20 9.87 22.00 14.74
C TYR A 20 11.36 21.66 14.58
N ASP A 21 11.68 20.45 14.12
CA ASP A 21 13.06 20.02 13.85
C ASP A 21 13.54 20.54 12.49
N CYS A 22 14.57 21.38 12.52
CA CYS A 22 15.23 21.91 11.32
C CYS A 22 15.73 20.80 10.38
N ALA A 23 16.26 19.69 10.92
CA ALA A 23 16.78 18.61 10.09
C ALA A 23 15.65 17.90 9.33
N ALA A 24 14.51 17.63 9.97
CA ALA A 24 13.31 17.10 9.33
C ALA A 24 12.72 18.05 8.28
N ILE A 25 12.72 19.36 8.53
CA ILE A 25 12.27 20.37 7.57
C ILE A 25 13.15 20.34 6.31
N ILE A 26 14.47 20.44 6.47
CA ILE A 26 15.44 20.42 5.37
C ILE A 26 15.31 19.11 4.58
N ARG A 27 15.15 17.97 5.27
CA ARG A 27 14.95 16.66 4.63
C ARG A 27 13.73 16.65 3.70
N ARG A 28 12.61 17.24 4.12
CA ARG A 28 11.40 17.36 3.28
C ARG A 28 11.61 18.35 2.13
N GLN A 29 12.24 19.50 2.40
CA GLN A 29 12.51 20.51 1.37
C GLN A 29 13.39 19.95 0.25
N ASN A 30 14.46 19.22 0.58
CA ASN A 30 15.33 18.59 -0.42
C ASN A 30 14.59 17.59 -1.31
N ALA A 31 13.68 16.79 -0.74
CA ALA A 31 12.87 15.86 -1.52
C ALA A 31 11.88 16.56 -2.44
N VAL A 32 11.28 17.67 -1.97
CA VAL A 32 10.39 18.51 -2.79
C VAL A 32 11.18 19.17 -3.91
N ASP A 33 12.35 19.73 -3.63
CA ASP A 33 13.20 20.41 -4.61
C ASP A 33 13.66 19.45 -5.71
N GLU A 34 14.07 18.22 -5.35
CA GLU A 34 14.45 17.19 -6.31
C GLU A 34 13.30 16.81 -7.25
N LEU A 35 12.10 16.55 -6.71
CA LEU A 35 10.92 16.26 -7.53
C LEU A 35 10.42 17.51 -8.29
N TYR A 36 10.70 18.70 -7.78
CA TYR A 36 10.33 19.94 -8.44
C TYR A 36 11.20 20.18 -9.68
N GLY A 37 12.52 19.94 -9.55
CA GLY A 37 13.50 20.03 -10.63
C GLY A 37 13.35 18.96 -11.71
N ASN A 38 12.74 17.81 -11.39
CA ASN A 38 12.49 16.73 -12.34
C ASN A 38 11.00 16.59 -12.69
N THR A 39 10.51 17.46 -13.58
CA THR A 39 9.10 17.48 -13.99
C THR A 39 8.61 16.16 -14.63
N PRO A 40 9.34 15.52 -15.56
CA PRO A 40 8.92 14.24 -16.14
C PRO A 40 8.73 13.14 -15.08
N LEU A 41 9.69 12.98 -14.17
CA LEU A 41 9.61 12.03 -13.06
C LEU A 41 8.37 12.30 -12.20
N ARG A 42 8.15 13.56 -11.84
CA ARG A 42 7.00 13.97 -11.01
C ARG A 42 5.67 13.66 -11.69
N GLU A 43 5.53 13.94 -12.98
CA GLU A 43 4.29 13.70 -13.72
C GLU A 43 3.98 12.21 -13.85
N GLU A 44 4.98 11.39 -14.13
CA GLU A 44 4.80 9.94 -14.21
C GLU A 44 4.47 9.33 -12.82
N LEU A 45 5.13 9.78 -11.75
CA LEU A 45 4.77 9.37 -10.37
C LEU A 45 3.33 9.78 -10.04
N MET A 46 2.91 10.99 -10.42
CA MET A 46 1.54 11.47 -10.22
C MET A 46 0.52 10.66 -11.03
N SER A 47 0.88 10.17 -12.21
CA SER A 47 0.04 9.30 -13.03
C SER A 47 -0.17 7.95 -12.34
N LEU A 48 0.91 7.30 -11.90
CA LEU A 48 0.88 6.02 -11.20
C LEU A 48 0.10 6.09 -9.89
N MET A 49 0.24 7.19 -9.14
CA MET A 49 -0.54 7.42 -7.92
C MET A 49 -2.05 7.57 -8.16
N GLY A 50 -2.50 7.82 -9.39
CA GLY A 50 -3.92 7.86 -9.73
C GLY A 50 -4.61 6.51 -9.63
N GLY A 51 -3.88 5.40 -9.82
CA GLY A 51 -4.39 4.03 -9.68
C GLY A 51 -4.38 3.47 -8.26
N ILE A 52 -3.83 4.23 -7.30
CA ILE A 52 -3.69 3.80 -5.91
C ILE A 52 -4.95 4.18 -5.13
N TYR A 53 -5.71 3.15 -4.71
CA TYR A 53 -6.86 3.32 -3.84
C TYR A 53 -6.41 3.53 -2.37
N ASP A 54 -7.37 3.72 -1.47
CA ASP A 54 -7.12 3.90 -0.04
C ASP A 54 -6.64 2.58 0.59
N MET A 55 -5.32 2.35 0.51
CA MET A 55 -4.67 1.11 0.95
C MET A 55 -4.91 0.82 2.43
N GLU A 56 -4.85 1.84 3.30
CA GLU A 56 -5.09 1.68 4.74
C GLU A 56 -6.49 1.12 5.00
N ARG A 57 -7.51 1.66 4.30
CA ARG A 57 -8.88 1.17 4.39
C ARG A 57 -9.02 -0.25 3.85
N LEU A 58 -8.44 -0.55 2.68
CA LEU A 58 -8.50 -1.88 2.08
C LEU A 58 -7.85 -2.92 2.98
N MET A 59 -6.64 -2.66 3.45
CA MET A 59 -5.89 -3.54 4.35
C MET A 59 -6.64 -3.79 5.66
N THR A 60 -7.28 -2.76 6.22
CA THR A 60 -8.12 -2.91 7.42
C THR A 60 -9.28 -3.86 7.17
N ARG A 61 -10.00 -3.72 6.04
CA ARG A 61 -11.12 -4.60 5.71
C ARG A 61 -10.69 -6.05 5.50
N VAL A 62 -9.54 -6.25 4.86
CA VAL A 62 -8.96 -7.57 4.68
C VAL A 62 -8.60 -8.17 6.05
N LEU A 63 -7.95 -7.42 6.95
CA LEU A 63 -7.60 -7.84 8.30
C LEU A 63 -8.77 -8.15 9.24
N TYR A 64 -9.99 -7.76 8.88
CA TYR A 64 -11.20 -8.11 9.62
C TYR A 64 -12.04 -9.16 8.89
N ASN A 65 -11.51 -9.74 7.81
CA ASN A 65 -12.22 -10.68 6.93
C ASN A 65 -13.57 -10.12 6.41
N THR A 66 -13.63 -8.82 6.13
CA THR A 66 -14.84 -8.13 5.65
C THR A 66 -14.68 -7.57 4.24
N ALA A 67 -13.56 -7.83 3.57
CA ALA A 67 -13.31 -7.38 2.21
C ALA A 67 -14.15 -8.18 1.21
N ASN A 68 -14.74 -7.50 0.23
CA ASN A 68 -15.42 -8.16 -0.88
C ASN A 68 -14.51 -8.34 -2.11
N ALA A 69 -14.98 -9.03 -3.15
CA ALA A 69 -14.18 -9.35 -4.34
C ALA A 69 -13.65 -8.08 -5.03
N LYS A 70 -14.50 -7.04 -5.14
CA LYS A 70 -14.12 -5.76 -5.73
C LYS A 70 -13.06 -5.03 -4.92
N GLU A 71 -13.09 -5.14 -3.61
CA GLU A 71 -12.08 -4.54 -2.72
C GLU A 71 -10.75 -5.27 -2.81
N LEU A 72 -10.78 -6.59 -2.97
CA LEU A 72 -9.58 -7.38 -3.24
C LEU A 72 -9.02 -7.06 -4.63
N LEU A 73 -9.85 -6.92 -5.67
CA LEU A 73 -9.41 -6.41 -6.98
C LEU A 73 -8.87 -4.97 -6.90
N SER A 74 -9.46 -4.12 -6.05
CA SER A 74 -8.94 -2.78 -5.78
C SER A 74 -7.59 -2.81 -5.06
N LEU A 75 -7.37 -3.79 -4.18
CA LEU A 75 -6.08 -4.04 -3.54
C LEU A 75 -5.05 -4.47 -4.60
N LYS A 76 -5.35 -5.46 -5.45
CA LYS A 76 -4.51 -5.85 -6.60
C LYS A 76 -4.14 -4.63 -7.45
N SER A 77 -5.12 -3.80 -7.79
CA SER A 77 -4.94 -2.59 -8.60
C SER A 77 -4.09 -1.52 -7.90
N THR A 78 -4.11 -1.49 -6.57
CA THR A 78 -3.30 -0.59 -5.75
C THR A 78 -1.85 -1.07 -5.63
N LEU A 79 -1.62 -2.39 -5.65
CA LEU A 79 -0.28 -2.98 -5.57
C LEU A 79 0.44 -2.99 -6.92
N SER A 80 -0.27 -3.11 -8.03
CA SER A 80 0.31 -3.20 -9.37
C SER A 80 1.27 -2.04 -9.77
N PRO A 81 1.09 -0.77 -9.34
CA PRO A 81 1.99 0.32 -9.71
C PRO A 81 3.26 0.37 -8.84
N LEU A 82 3.32 -0.36 -7.71
CA LEU A 82 4.42 -0.24 -6.74
C LEU A 82 5.80 -0.58 -7.33
N PRO A 83 5.98 -1.63 -8.16
CA PRO A 83 7.28 -1.93 -8.75
C PRO A 83 7.80 -0.79 -9.63
N ARG A 84 6.92 -0.20 -10.45
CA ARG A 84 7.27 0.95 -11.29
C ARG A 84 7.60 2.18 -10.46
N ILE A 85 6.83 2.46 -9.41
CA ILE A 85 7.11 3.57 -8.49
C ILE A 85 8.49 3.37 -7.84
N LYS A 86 8.82 2.16 -7.39
CA LYS A 86 10.14 1.84 -6.82
C LYS A 86 11.25 2.06 -7.84
N GLU A 87 11.09 1.56 -9.06
CA GLU A 87 12.05 1.75 -10.15
C GLU A 87 12.32 3.25 -10.41
N MET A 88 11.27 4.06 -10.48
CA MET A 88 11.38 5.51 -10.71
C MET A 88 12.11 6.24 -9.58
N LEU A 89 11.98 5.77 -8.34
CA LEU A 89 12.69 6.34 -7.19
C LEU A 89 14.17 5.94 -7.11
N SER A 90 14.62 4.94 -7.86
CA SER A 90 16.01 4.45 -7.82
C SER A 90 17.04 5.53 -8.20
N GLY A 91 16.65 6.47 -9.07
CA GLY A 91 17.50 7.59 -9.49
C GLY A 91 17.51 8.78 -8.52
N CYS A 92 16.69 8.75 -7.47
CA CYS A 92 16.59 9.85 -6.51
C CYS A 92 17.76 9.83 -5.52
N THR A 93 18.17 11.03 -5.11
CA THR A 93 19.38 11.27 -4.31
C THR A 93 19.05 11.79 -2.92
N SER A 94 17.93 12.49 -2.74
CA SER A 94 17.50 12.99 -1.44
C SER A 94 17.28 11.85 -0.45
N SER A 95 17.69 12.08 0.79
CA SER A 95 17.63 11.06 1.84
C SER A 95 16.21 10.57 2.12
N MET A 96 15.20 11.43 1.97
CA MET A 96 13.80 11.04 2.13
C MET A 96 13.35 10.09 1.01
N LEU A 97 13.63 10.40 -0.26
CA LEU A 97 13.21 9.56 -1.38
C LEU A 97 13.98 8.25 -1.42
N LYS A 98 15.27 8.25 -1.08
CA LYS A 98 16.05 7.02 -0.86
C LYS A 98 15.46 6.17 0.26
N SER A 99 15.11 6.78 1.39
CA SER A 99 14.44 6.06 2.47
C SER A 99 13.11 5.46 2.00
N VAL A 100 12.34 6.14 1.14
CA VAL A 100 11.13 5.55 0.56
C VAL A 100 11.46 4.38 -0.35
N TYR A 101 12.44 4.52 -1.24
CA TYR A 101 12.92 3.46 -2.13
C TYR A 101 13.40 2.22 -1.37
N ASP A 102 14.19 2.40 -0.31
CA ASP A 102 14.76 1.30 0.47
C ASP A 102 13.69 0.54 1.28
N ASN A 103 12.65 1.23 1.71
CA ASN A 103 11.63 0.66 2.61
C ASN A 103 10.35 0.23 1.89
N ILE A 104 10.13 0.60 0.62
CA ILE A 104 8.93 0.21 -0.11
C ILE A 104 8.90 -1.32 -0.29
N ASP A 105 7.89 -1.93 0.30
CA ASP A 105 7.51 -3.31 0.07
C ASP A 105 6.56 -3.36 -1.13
N LEU A 106 6.83 -4.28 -2.04
CA LEU A 106 6.04 -4.46 -3.26
C LEU A 106 4.83 -5.35 -3.01
N LEU A 107 4.80 -6.11 -1.91
CA LEU A 107 3.71 -7.03 -1.55
C LEU A 107 3.37 -8.00 -2.70
N GLU A 108 4.39 -8.47 -3.42
CA GLU A 108 4.24 -9.35 -4.58
C GLU A 108 3.52 -10.65 -4.22
N ASP A 109 3.77 -11.16 -3.02
CA ASP A 109 3.13 -12.34 -2.45
C ASP A 109 1.62 -12.15 -2.24
N VAL A 110 1.18 -10.96 -1.84
CA VAL A 110 -0.24 -10.60 -1.69
C VAL A 110 -0.86 -10.31 -3.06
N TYR A 111 -0.13 -9.63 -3.94
CA TYR A 111 -0.58 -9.36 -5.31
C TYR A 111 -0.88 -10.66 -6.06
N ASN A 112 0.06 -11.61 -6.05
CA ASN A 112 -0.09 -12.91 -6.71
C ASN A 112 -1.23 -13.73 -6.09
N LEU A 113 -1.32 -13.76 -4.76
CA LEU A 113 -2.41 -14.46 -4.07
C LEU A 113 -3.80 -13.97 -4.51
N VAL A 114 -3.99 -12.65 -4.60
CA VAL A 114 -5.26 -12.06 -5.05
C VAL A 114 -5.48 -12.28 -6.55
N ASN A 115 -4.41 -12.18 -7.36
CA ASN A 115 -4.48 -12.38 -8.80
C ASN A 115 -4.91 -13.81 -9.18
N ASP A 116 -4.37 -14.79 -8.47
CA ASP A 116 -4.62 -16.21 -8.77
C ASP A 116 -5.97 -16.66 -8.20
N ALA A 117 -6.42 -16.05 -7.10
CA ALA A 117 -7.67 -16.41 -6.45
C ALA A 117 -8.91 -15.77 -7.09
N ILE A 118 -8.84 -14.50 -7.56
CA ILE A 118 -10.03 -13.73 -7.90
C ILE A 118 -10.08 -13.42 -9.39
N SER A 119 -11.14 -13.90 -10.05
CA SER A 119 -11.45 -13.53 -11.43
C SER A 119 -11.81 -12.05 -11.55
N GLU A 120 -11.37 -11.40 -12.63
CA GLU A 120 -11.68 -9.98 -12.89
C GLU A 120 -13.19 -9.74 -13.10
N ASP A 121 -13.94 -10.78 -13.47
CA ASP A 121 -15.39 -10.77 -13.65
C ASP A 121 -16.18 -11.14 -12.37
N ALA A 122 -15.52 -11.22 -11.21
CA ALA A 122 -16.15 -11.70 -9.97
C ALA A 122 -17.39 -10.86 -9.56
N PRO A 123 -18.52 -11.50 -9.21
CA PRO A 123 -19.75 -10.81 -8.81
C PRO A 123 -19.62 -10.06 -7.48
N PHE A 124 -20.53 -9.11 -7.25
CA PHE A 124 -20.49 -8.17 -6.11
C PHE A 124 -20.69 -8.83 -4.73
N SER A 125 -21.28 -10.03 -4.70
CA SER A 125 -21.73 -10.71 -3.48
C SER A 125 -20.87 -11.93 -3.18
N VAL A 126 -20.22 -11.92 -2.02
CA VAL A 126 -19.48 -13.05 -1.41
C VAL A 126 -20.43 -14.20 -0.99
N ARG A 127 -21.75 -14.01 -1.03
CA ARG A 127 -22.73 -14.97 -0.50
C ARG A 127 -23.17 -16.06 -1.48
N GLU A 128 -22.79 -15.97 -2.74
CA GLU A 128 -23.10 -16.98 -3.75
C GLU A 128 -21.77 -17.43 -4.33
N GLY A 129 -21.31 -18.63 -3.96
CA GLY A 129 -19.99 -19.17 -4.30
C GLY A 129 -19.59 -18.94 -5.76
N GLY A 130 -18.74 -17.93 -5.97
CA GLY A 130 -18.30 -17.46 -7.28
C GLY A 130 -17.23 -16.36 -7.21
N MET A 131 -16.63 -16.15 -6.03
CA MET A 131 -15.48 -15.23 -5.90
C MET A 131 -14.20 -15.80 -6.49
N PHE A 132 -14.07 -17.13 -6.51
CA PHE A 132 -12.87 -17.82 -6.94
C PHE A 132 -12.98 -18.21 -8.41
N GLY A 133 -11.89 -18.00 -9.16
CA GLY A 133 -11.76 -18.58 -10.50
C GLY A 133 -11.60 -20.11 -10.45
N ASP A 134 -11.47 -20.75 -11.61
CA ASP A 134 -11.24 -22.21 -11.71
C ASP A 134 -9.86 -22.66 -11.17
N ALA A 135 -9.01 -21.72 -10.78
CA ALA A 135 -7.68 -21.99 -10.23
C ALA A 135 -7.77 -22.19 -8.70
N ASP A 136 -7.27 -23.33 -8.23
CA ASP A 136 -7.04 -23.60 -6.82
C ASP A 136 -5.93 -22.67 -6.29
N PRO A 137 -6.27 -21.62 -5.52
CA PRO A 137 -5.29 -20.61 -5.10
C PRO A 137 -4.43 -21.08 -3.93
N VAL A 138 -4.72 -22.25 -3.34
CA VAL A 138 -4.07 -22.75 -2.12
C VAL A 138 -3.41 -24.13 -2.34
N GLY A 139 -3.59 -24.75 -3.51
CA GLY A 139 -2.98 -26.04 -3.86
C GLY A 139 -3.62 -27.24 -3.13
N HIS A 140 -4.87 -27.11 -2.71
CA HIS A 140 -5.64 -28.15 -2.06
C HIS A 140 -7.00 -28.38 -2.74
N VAL A 141 -7.35 -29.66 -2.98
CA VAL A 141 -8.70 -30.06 -3.39
C VAL A 141 -9.64 -29.88 -2.19
N LEU A 142 -10.17 -28.67 -2.04
CA LEU A 142 -11.11 -28.27 -0.99
C LEU A 142 -12.49 -27.99 -1.61
N ASP A 143 -13.55 -28.17 -0.81
CA ASP A 143 -14.87 -27.66 -1.21
C ASP A 143 -14.89 -26.13 -1.21
N GLY A 144 -15.84 -25.51 -1.91
CA GLY A 144 -15.85 -24.05 -2.13
C GLY A 144 -15.82 -23.21 -0.86
N ASN A 145 -16.38 -23.70 0.25
CA ASN A 145 -16.36 -22.99 1.54
C ASN A 145 -15.00 -23.14 2.26
N ALA A 146 -14.34 -24.29 2.13
CA ALA A 146 -13.02 -24.51 2.68
C ALA A 146 -11.93 -23.74 1.90
N VAL A 147 -12.08 -23.57 0.59
CA VAL A 147 -11.22 -22.68 -0.23
C VAL A 147 -11.33 -21.23 0.28
N GLU A 148 -12.54 -20.75 0.53
CA GLU A 148 -12.81 -19.41 1.07
C GLU A 148 -12.09 -19.14 2.39
N SER A 149 -12.23 -20.07 3.36
CA SER A 149 -11.60 -19.93 4.67
C SER A 149 -10.07 -19.99 4.57
N ALA A 150 -9.53 -20.93 3.80
CA ALA A 150 -8.08 -21.11 3.67
C ALA A 150 -7.42 -19.91 2.98
N PHE A 151 -8.07 -19.36 1.95
CA PHE A 151 -7.62 -18.12 1.29
C PHE A 151 -7.64 -16.93 2.25
N ALA A 152 -8.73 -16.74 2.99
CA ALA A 152 -8.86 -15.66 3.96
C ALA A 152 -7.78 -15.73 5.06
N ASP A 153 -7.48 -16.93 5.55
CA ASP A 153 -6.45 -17.17 6.56
C ASP A 153 -5.04 -16.92 6.02
N GLU A 154 -4.74 -17.36 4.80
CA GLU A 154 -3.44 -17.12 4.16
C GLU A 154 -3.22 -15.64 3.85
N LEU A 155 -4.25 -14.96 3.33
CA LEU A 155 -4.23 -13.52 3.08
C LEU A 155 -4.05 -12.73 4.39
N HIS A 156 -4.74 -13.12 5.47
CA HIS A 156 -4.52 -12.55 6.80
C HIS A 156 -3.09 -12.75 7.28
N ARG A 157 -2.55 -13.96 7.13
CA ARG A 157 -1.20 -14.31 7.59
C ARG A 157 -0.15 -13.45 6.89
N ARG A 158 -0.23 -13.30 5.57
CA ARG A 158 0.71 -12.46 4.78
C ARG A 158 0.61 -10.98 5.14
N ILE A 159 -0.61 -10.46 5.30
CA ILE A 159 -0.80 -9.06 5.68
C ILE A 159 -0.39 -8.79 7.14
N GLN A 160 -0.64 -9.72 8.07
CA GLN A 160 -0.16 -9.61 9.45
C GLN A 160 1.36 -9.72 9.53
N HIS A 161 1.98 -10.56 8.70
CA HIS A 161 3.43 -10.63 8.56
C HIS A 161 4.00 -9.29 8.07
N PHE A 162 3.42 -8.70 7.02
CA PHE A 162 3.79 -7.35 6.60
C PHE A 162 3.67 -6.32 7.74
N ARG A 163 2.59 -6.39 8.53
CA ARG A 163 2.37 -5.50 9.66
C ARG A 163 3.34 -5.72 10.84
N THR A 164 3.90 -6.91 11.00
CA THR A 164 4.84 -7.21 12.09
C THR A 164 6.29 -7.02 11.66
N THR A 165 6.62 -7.31 10.40
CA THR A 165 7.96 -7.21 9.82
C THR A 165 8.31 -5.79 9.37
N LEU A 166 7.33 -5.02 8.89
CA LEU A 166 7.58 -3.69 8.30
C LEU A 166 6.85 -2.55 9.00
N LEU A 167 5.69 -2.74 9.63
CA LEU A 167 5.02 -1.62 10.30
C LEU A 167 5.82 -1.08 11.51
N TRP A 168 6.80 -1.81 12.06
CA TRP A 168 7.77 -1.22 13.00
C TRP A 168 8.88 -0.39 12.33
N ARG A 169 9.26 -0.69 11.07
CA ARG A 169 10.18 0.13 10.27
C ARG A 169 9.47 1.32 9.62
N PHE A 170 8.30 1.10 9.05
CA PHE A 170 7.43 2.10 8.44
C PHE A 170 6.81 3.02 9.48
N ALA A 171 6.32 2.52 10.62
CA ALA A 171 5.96 3.39 11.74
C ALA A 171 7.20 3.99 12.39
N GLY A 172 8.38 3.36 12.40
CA GLY A 172 9.61 4.04 12.85
C GLY A 172 9.86 5.34 12.07
N THR A 173 9.82 5.29 10.74
CA THR A 173 10.10 6.44 9.86
C THR A 173 8.90 7.35 9.61
N PHE A 174 7.65 6.83 9.58
CA PHE A 174 6.45 7.68 9.54
C PHE A 174 6.14 8.25 10.92
N ARG A 175 6.13 7.48 12.00
CA ARG A 175 5.82 7.99 13.35
C ARG A 175 6.86 8.99 13.83
N SER A 176 8.15 8.82 13.52
CA SER A 176 9.17 9.85 13.82
C SER A 176 9.06 11.11 12.95
N LEU A 177 8.30 11.07 11.84
CA LEU A 177 8.01 12.22 10.99
C LEU A 177 6.60 12.81 11.20
N PHE A 178 5.68 12.06 11.83
CA PHE A 178 4.23 12.35 11.87
C PHE A 178 3.64 12.45 13.26
N LEU A 179 4.25 11.86 14.28
CA LEU A 179 3.91 12.18 15.66
C LEU A 179 4.98 13.14 16.16
N CYS A 180 4.53 14.32 16.60
CA CYS A 180 5.29 15.14 17.52
C CYS A 180 5.82 14.19 18.61
N HIS A 181 7.13 13.99 18.65
CA HIS A 181 7.71 13.34 19.80
C HIS A 181 7.62 14.38 20.91
N ASP A 182 6.55 14.31 21.70
CA ASP A 182 6.63 14.82 23.07
C ASP A 182 7.79 14.08 23.71
N SER A 183 8.86 14.83 23.89
CA SER A 183 10.00 14.42 24.68
C SER A 183 9.62 14.72 26.12
N GLU A 184 9.17 13.72 26.84
CA GLU A 184 9.33 13.63 28.30
C GLU A 184 10.25 12.45 28.62
#